data_AF-A0A521KVK4-F1
#
_entry.id   AF-A0A521KVK4-F1
#
_cell.length_a   1.000
_cell.length_b   1.000
_cell.length_c   1.000
_cell.angle_alpha   90.00
_cell.angle_beta   90.00
_cell.angle_gamma   90.00
#
_symmetry.space_group_name_H-M   'P 1'
#
loop_
_entity.id
_entity.type
_entity.pdbx_description
1 polymer ?
#
loop_
_entity_poly.entity_id
_entity_poly.type
_entity_poly.pdbx_seq_one_letter_code
_entity_poly.pdbx_strand_id
1 'polypeptide(L)' 'LFHRGIDPVSLHMSISALCFFNVANRATFSTIFKRDMASPRALAARRAEVVDIIARYVAA' A
#
# COMPACT_ATOMS: atom_id res chain seq x y z
N LEU A 1 5.63 -2.06 20.04
CA LEU A 1 5.67 -3.52 20.28
C LEU A 1 4.99 -4.17 19.08
N PHE A 2 5.58 -5.20 18.46
CA PHE A 2 4.98 -5.90 17.32
C PHE A 2 4.06 -7.02 17.81
N HIS A 3 2.92 -7.22 17.14
CA HIS A 3 2.00 -8.31 17.41
C HIS A 3 2.70 -9.67 17.25
N ARG A 4 2.72 -10.49 18.30
CA ARG A 4 3.43 -11.79 18.31
C ARG A 4 2.79 -12.85 17.41
N GLY A 5 1.55 -12.67 16.98
CA GLY A 5 0.80 -13.62 16.15
C GLY A 5 0.90 -13.39 14.63
N ILE A 6 1.67 -12.42 14.15
CA ILE A 6 1.75 -12.14 12.71
C ILE A 6 2.74 -13.09 12.04
N ASP A 7 2.23 -13.87 11.10
CA ASP A 7 3.06 -14.67 10.20
C ASP A 7 3.84 -13.74 9.23
N PRO A 8 5.18 -13.85 9.17
CA PRO A 8 6.00 -12.98 8.33
C PRO A 8 5.68 -13.07 6.83
N VAL A 9 5.30 -14.25 6.33
CA VAL A 9 4.95 -14.44 4.93
C VAL A 9 3.65 -13.70 4.61
N SER A 10 2.65 -13.83 5.48
CA SER A 10 1.38 -13.13 5.37
C SER A 10 1.56 -11.60 5.42
N LEU A 11 2.40 -11.10 6.31
CA LEU A 11 2.76 -9.68 6.35
C LEU A 11 3.38 -9.21 5.02
N HIS A 12 4.33 -9.98 4.49
CA HIS A 12 4.96 -9.66 3.21
C HIS A 12 3.96 -9.69 2.05
N MET A 13 3.05 -10.66 2.02
CA MET A 13 1.98 -10.73 1.03
C MET A 13 1.07 -9.50 1.08
N SER A 14 0.69 -9.02 2.27
CA SER A 14 -0.12 -7.81 2.41
C SER A 14 0.59 -6.56 1.90
N ILE A 15 1.88 -6.39 2.22
CA ILE A 15 2.70 -5.28 1.71
C ILE A 15 2.76 -5.34 0.17
N SER A 16 3.06 -6.52 -0.38
CA SER A 16 3.16 -6.73 -1.83
C SER A 16 1.84 -6.48 -2.54
N ALA A 17 0.70 -6.89 -1.97
CA ALA A 17 -0.62 -6.65 -2.52
C ALA A 17 -0.93 -5.16 -2.65
N LEU A 18 -0.66 -4.37 -1.61
CA LEU A 18 -0.85 -2.92 -1.62
C LEU A 18 0.03 -2.21 -2.67
N CYS A 19 1.29 -2.65 -2.80
CA CYS A 19 2.21 -2.12 -3.80
C CYS A 19 1.78 -2.52 -5.23
N PHE A 20 1.42 -3.79 -5.43
CA PHE A 20 0.98 -4.31 -6.73
C PHE A 20 -0.29 -3.60 -7.22
N PHE A 21 -1.24 -3.34 -6.32
CA PHE A 21 -2.45 -2.59 -6.64
C PHE A 21 -2.13 -1.24 -7.30
N ASN A 22 -1.18 -0.48 -6.74
CA ASN A 22 -0.82 0.85 -7.23
C ASN A 22 -0.19 0.82 -8.63
N VAL A 23 0.46 -0.28 -9.01
CA VAL A 23 1.07 -0.46 -10.33
C VAL A 23 0.05 -1.04 -11.33
N ALA A 24 -0.55 -2.18 -10.99
CA ALA A 24 -1.43 -2.95 -11.87
C ALA A 24 -2.72 -2.21 -12.21
N ASN A 25 -3.24 -1.39 -11.28
CA ASN A 25 -4.49 -0.65 -11.47
C ASN A 25 -4.27 0.81 -11.85
N ARG A 26 -3.02 1.25 -12.04
CA ARG A 26 -2.69 2.65 -12.33
C ARG A 26 -3.56 3.21 -13.47
N ALA A 27 -3.62 2.51 -14.60
CA ALA A 27 -4.30 3.01 -15.79
C ALA A 27 -5.81 3.10 -15.61
N THR A 28 -6.43 2.06 -15.05
CA THR A 28 -7.88 1.99 -14.84
C THR A 28 -8.33 2.98 -13.77
N PHE A 29 -7.67 3.01 -12.61
CA PHE A 29 -8.01 3.95 -11.54
C PHE A 29 -7.78 5.41 -11.94
N SER A 30 -6.66 5.71 -12.63
CA SER A 30 -6.42 7.08 -13.10
C SER A 30 -7.51 7.54 -14.06
N THR A 31 -8.02 6.63 -14.90
CA THR A 31 -9.09 6.92 -15.87
C THR A 31 -10.44 7.13 -15.20
N ILE A 32 -10.80 6.27 -14.23
CA ILE A 32 -12.08 6.30 -13.52
C ILE A 32 -12.15 7.54 -12.61
N PHE A 33 -11.12 7.76 -11.79
CA PHE A 33 -11.12 8.79 -10.75
C PHE A 33 -10.45 10.11 -11.17
N LYS A 34 -10.01 10.22 -12.42
CA LYS A 34 -9.35 11.42 -12.98
C LYS A 34 -8.17 11.90 -12.13
N ARG A 35 -7.34 10.95 -11.66
CA ARG A 35 -6.21 11.22 -10.77
C ARG A 35 -4.94 10.57 -11.28
N ASP A 36 -3.87 11.34 -11.42
CA ASP A 36 -2.56 10.79 -11.78
C ASP A 36 -1.92 10.05 -10.60
N MET A 37 -1.87 8.72 -10.72
CA MET A 37 -1.27 7.83 -9.73
C MET A 37 0.26 7.68 -9.87
N ALA A 38 0.87 8.16 -10.97
CA ALA A 38 2.30 8.06 -11.22
C ALA A 38 3.08 9.34 -10.93
N SER A 39 2.40 10.47 -10.68
CA SER A 39 3.10 11.69 -10.24
C SER A 39 3.95 11.41 -8.99
N PRO A 40 5.15 12.03 -8.86
CA PRO A 40 5.99 11.86 -7.68
C PRO A 40 5.25 12.14 -6.36
N ARG A 41 4.35 13.13 -6.36
CA ARG A 41 3.49 13.46 -5.22
C ARG A 41 2.51 12.33 -4.87
N ALA A 42 1.86 11.73 -5.87
CA ALA A 42 0.93 10.63 -5.63
C ALA A 42 1.65 9.37 -5.11
N LEU A 43 2.82 9.06 -5.67
CA LEU A 43 3.65 7.94 -5.22
C LEU A 43 4.13 8.15 -3.77
N ALA A 44 4.58 9.35 -3.43
CA ALA A 44 4.98 9.68 -2.06
C ALA A 44 3.81 9.55 -1.07
N ALA A 45 2.63 10.07 -1.44
CA ALA A 45 1.43 9.97 -0.61
C ALA A 45 1.00 8.51 -0.42
N ARG A 46 0.98 7.71 -1.50
CA ARG A 46 0.62 6.29 -1.43
C ARG A 46 1.60 5.50 -0.56
N ARG A 47 2.91 5.77 -0.68
CA ARG A 47 3.93 5.16 0.19
C ARG A 47 3.66 5.47 1.66
N ALA A 48 3.41 6.74 1.99
CA ALA A 48 3.13 7.14 3.37
C ALA A 48 1.89 6.42 3.93
N GLU A 49 0.82 6.32 3.13
CA GLU A 49 -0.40 5.62 3.50
C GLU A 49 -0.18 4.12 3.72
N VAL A 50 0.55 3.44 2.82
CA VAL A 50 0.88 2.00 2.98
C VAL A 50 1.70 1.76 4.24
N VAL A 51 2.68 2.63 4.54
CA VAL A 51 3.47 2.52 5.76
C VAL A 51 2.59 2.67 7.00
N ASP A 52 1.70 3.66 7.04
CA ASP A 52 0.79 3.87 8.17
C ASP A 52 -0.16 2.67 8.39
N ILE A 53 -0.77 2.17 7.31
CA ILE A 53 -1.65 0.98 7.35
C ILE A 53 -0.91 -0.22 7.94
N ILE A 54 0.29 -0.53 7.41
CA ILE A 54 1.06 -1.69 7.84
C ILE A 54 1.57 -1.49 9.27
N ALA A 55 2.05 -0.29 9.63
CA ALA A 55 2.51 0.01 10.97
C ALA A 55 1.40 -0.18 12.02
N ARG A 56 0.17 0.25 11.72
CA ARG A 56 -0.99 0.03 12.58
C ARG A 56 -1.37 -1.45 12.67
N TYR A 57 -1.38 -2.15 11.54
CA TYR A 57 -1.68 -3.58 11.52
C TYR A 57 -0.70 -4.39 12.38
N VAL A 58 0.59 -4.08 12.33
CA VAL A 58 1.60 -4.80 13.12
C VAL A 58 1.71 -4.35 14.58
N ALA A 59 1.16 -3.19 14.92
CA ALA A 59 1.15 -2.64 16.27
C ALA A 59 -0.11 -2.98 17.08
N ALA A 60 -1.18 -3.42 16.41
CA ALA A 60 -2.41 -3.92 17.03
C ALA A 60 -2.17 -5.24 17.78
#